data_AF-A0LGN5-F1
#
_entry.id   AF-A0LGN5-F1
#
_cell.length_a   1.000
_cell.length_b   1.000
_cell.length_c   1.000
_cell.angle_alpha   90.00
_cell.angle_beta   90.00
_cell.angle_gamma   90.00
#
_symmetry.space_group_name_H-M   'P 1'
#
loop_
_entity.id
_entity.type
_entity.pdbx_description
1 polymer ?
#
loop_
_entity_poly.entity_id
_entity_poly.type
_entity_poly.pdbx_seq_one_letter_code
_entity_poly.pdbx_strand_id
1 'polypeptide(L)'
;MTSRNIAGGGARIEKSPASSARRRICLVLLLGLVLWPPARAAAAEPVAADPSGQWKSLHGVLSLMLAGDALSFAYSAVFGSTGHLCDGAGVAGLVGNGEYHYVDGQGTVAFRVDESGVKMLTVDGIASFCGAYWPGDTFSRDGYEAPTRCTVIRPKAHFHVVMPPPPVERKAYVLQGDRVEAAPTCFEGGAPYVFARFKGPRGTTVGLLPRDALECRE
;
A
#
# COMPACT_ATOMS: atom_id res chain seq x y z
N MET A 1 -76.49 -22.84 10.13
CA MET A 1 -77.77 -22.26 10.61
C MET A 1 -77.38 -21.23 11.65
N THR A 2 -77.53 -19.92 11.51
CA THR A 2 -78.58 -19.04 10.94
C THR A 2 -77.88 -17.69 10.66
N SER A 3 -78.05 -17.04 9.50
CA SER A 3 -78.97 -15.89 9.29
C SER A 3 -78.98 -14.89 10.46
N ARG A 4 -78.90 -13.56 10.30
CA ARG A 4 -79.07 -12.62 9.18
C ARG A 4 -78.99 -11.21 9.82
N ASN A 5 -78.50 -10.20 9.09
CA ASN A 5 -79.07 -8.84 8.92
C ASN A 5 -79.37 -7.96 10.18
N ILE A 6 -79.44 -6.63 10.18
CA ILE A 6 -79.45 -5.56 9.18
C ILE A 6 -79.29 -4.22 9.94
N ALA A 7 -78.58 -3.29 9.30
CA ALA A 7 -78.80 -1.84 9.13
C ALA A 7 -79.20 -0.87 10.25
N GLY A 8 -78.80 0.39 9.97
CA GLY A 8 -79.51 1.62 10.29
C GLY A 8 -78.82 2.43 11.37
N GLY A 9 -78.40 3.69 11.18
CA GLY A 9 -78.71 4.68 10.17
C GLY A 9 -78.66 6.06 10.84
N GLY A 10 -78.51 7.12 10.04
CA GLY A 10 -78.95 8.47 10.42
C GLY A 10 -77.89 9.41 10.99
N ALA A 11 -77.41 10.29 10.12
CA ALA A 11 -76.59 11.45 10.42
C ALA A 11 -77.38 12.60 11.06
N ARG A 12 -76.70 13.47 11.82
CA ARG A 12 -77.00 14.91 11.76
C ARG A 12 -75.76 15.77 12.02
N ILE A 13 -75.63 16.74 11.12
CA ILE A 13 -74.57 17.72 10.97
C ILE A 13 -74.86 18.91 11.89
N GLU A 14 -73.82 19.42 12.56
CA GLU A 14 -73.77 20.82 13.00
C GLU A 14 -72.46 21.45 12.52
N LYS A 15 -72.59 22.55 11.78
CA LYS A 15 -71.51 23.33 11.18
C LYS A 15 -71.20 24.52 12.09
N SER A 16 -69.92 24.65 12.46
CA SER A 16 -69.07 25.87 12.50
C SER A 16 -69.50 27.06 13.39
N PRO A 17 -68.53 27.76 14.03
CA PRO A 17 -67.58 28.56 13.25
C PRO A 17 -66.13 28.53 13.73
N ALA A 18 -65.25 28.62 12.73
CA ALA A 18 -63.83 28.89 12.87
C ALA A 18 -63.58 30.36 13.22
N SER A 19 -62.61 30.66 14.09
CA SER A 19 -61.96 31.96 14.13
C SER A 19 -60.64 31.93 14.91
N SER A 20 -59.56 32.27 14.21
CA SER A 20 -58.43 33.04 14.75
C SER A 20 -57.41 32.39 15.72
N ALA A 21 -56.95 31.16 15.46
CA ALA A 21 -55.78 30.63 16.20
C ALA A 21 -54.72 29.88 15.36
N ARG A 22 -54.91 29.73 14.04
CA ARG A 22 -54.07 28.84 13.20
C ARG A 22 -53.07 29.53 12.26
N ARG A 23 -52.82 30.84 12.42
CA ARG A 23 -51.90 31.57 11.52
C ARG A 23 -50.49 31.84 12.07
N ARG A 24 -50.16 31.40 13.30
CA ARG A 24 -48.82 31.66 13.90
C ARG A 24 -47.97 30.42 14.16
N ILE A 25 -48.42 29.23 13.79
CA ILE A 25 -47.73 27.96 14.13
C ILE A 25 -47.00 27.32 12.92
N CYS A 26 -47.21 27.81 11.69
CA CYS A 26 -46.54 27.26 10.50
C CYS A 26 -45.19 27.92 10.14
N LEU A 27 -44.76 29.00 10.80
CA LEU A 27 -43.53 29.70 10.39
C LEU A 27 -42.27 29.29 11.18
N VAL A 28 -42.40 28.56 12.30
CA VAL A 28 -41.25 28.21 13.17
C VAL A 28 -40.66 26.83 12.83
N LEU A 29 -41.40 25.96 12.14
CA LEU A 29 -40.95 24.60 11.81
C LEU A 29 -40.24 24.46 10.45
N LEU A 30 -40.15 25.53 9.65
CA LEU A 30 -39.46 25.53 8.35
C LEU A 30 -38.04 26.14 8.40
N LEU A 31 -37.59 26.69 9.54
CA LEU A 31 -36.25 27.28 9.70
C LEU A 31 -35.23 26.36 10.41
N GLY A 32 -35.61 25.14 10.81
CA GLY A 32 -34.76 24.25 11.61
C GLY A 32 -33.89 23.25 10.83
N LEU A 33 -33.95 23.25 9.49
CA LEU A 33 -33.35 22.20 8.65
C LEU A 33 -32.14 22.66 7.80
N VAL A 34 -31.62 23.87 8.03
CA VAL A 34 -30.58 24.47 7.16
C VAL A 34 -29.21 24.64 7.84
N LEU A 35 -29.01 24.07 9.03
CA LEU A 35 -27.75 24.20 9.78
C LEU A 35 -27.05 22.87 10.07
N TRP A 36 -27.21 21.87 9.18
CA TRP A 36 -26.22 20.80 9.14
C TRP A 36 -25.02 21.29 8.34
N PRO A 37 -23.85 21.54 8.96
CA PRO A 37 -22.64 21.72 8.17
C PRO A 37 -22.48 20.47 7.31
N PRO A 38 -22.14 20.60 6.01
CA PRO A 38 -21.82 19.44 5.21
C PRO A 38 -20.72 18.70 5.96
N ALA A 39 -20.96 17.43 6.29
CA ALA A 39 -19.90 16.55 6.72
C ALA A 39 -18.85 16.62 5.61
N ARG A 40 -17.74 17.33 5.86
CA ARG A 40 -16.57 17.27 4.99
C ARG A 40 -16.23 15.79 4.95
N ALA A 41 -16.52 15.14 3.84
CA ALA A 41 -15.89 13.87 3.53
C ALA A 41 -14.41 14.10 3.78
N ALA A 42 -13.82 13.34 4.71
CA ALA A 42 -12.39 13.32 4.87
C ALA A 42 -11.84 13.10 3.45
N ALA A 43 -11.08 14.06 2.94
CA ALA A 43 -10.42 13.88 1.66
C ALA A 43 -9.68 12.56 1.77
N ALA A 44 -10.00 11.58 0.91
CA ALA A 44 -9.30 10.32 0.91
C ALA A 44 -7.81 10.66 0.83
N GLU A 45 -7.05 10.26 1.84
CA GLU A 45 -5.62 10.55 1.84
C GLU A 45 -5.03 9.97 0.55
N PRO A 46 -4.18 10.75 -0.15
CA PRO A 46 -3.63 10.31 -1.42
C PRO A 46 -2.95 8.96 -1.21
N VAL A 47 -3.35 7.98 -2.02
CA VAL A 47 -2.71 6.66 -2.04
C VAL A 47 -1.22 6.91 -2.32
N ALA A 48 -0.36 6.47 -1.40
CA ALA A 48 1.07 6.64 -1.56
C ALA A 48 1.51 6.10 -2.93
N ALA A 49 2.30 6.90 -3.65
CA ALA A 49 2.78 6.53 -4.98
C ALA A 49 3.59 5.22 -4.90
N ASP A 50 3.48 4.38 -5.94
CA ASP A 50 4.23 3.13 -6.04
C ASP A 50 5.75 3.41 -5.93
N PRO A 51 6.42 2.95 -4.86
CA PRO A 51 7.84 3.22 -4.64
C PRO A 51 8.74 2.21 -5.35
N SER A 52 8.19 1.28 -6.14
CA SER A 52 8.96 0.23 -6.79
C SER A 52 10.05 0.82 -7.68
N GLY A 53 11.27 0.28 -7.61
CA GLY A 53 12.43 0.77 -8.33
C GLY A 53 13.69 0.72 -7.48
N GLN A 54 14.73 1.38 -7.94
CA GLN A 54 15.96 1.58 -7.18
C GLN A 54 16.08 3.04 -6.76
N TRP A 55 16.54 3.25 -5.54
CA TRP A 55 16.69 4.53 -4.90
C TRP A 55 18.13 4.67 -4.44
N LYS A 56 18.79 5.75 -4.83
CA LYS A 56 20.20 6.01 -4.52
C LYS A 56 20.31 7.24 -3.63
N SER A 57 21.09 7.13 -2.56
CA SER A 57 21.47 8.23 -1.69
C SER A 57 22.99 8.42 -1.73
N LEU A 58 23.50 9.39 -0.97
CA LEU A 58 24.94 9.53 -0.76
C LEU A 58 25.56 8.31 -0.05
N HIS A 59 24.77 7.60 0.74
CA HIS A 59 25.26 6.58 1.68
C HIS A 59 24.99 5.15 1.22
N GLY A 60 23.98 4.95 0.36
CA GLY A 60 23.60 3.61 -0.05
C GLY A 60 22.57 3.54 -1.16
N VAL A 61 22.12 2.32 -1.39
CA VAL A 61 21.15 1.95 -2.42
C VAL A 61 20.04 1.17 -1.74
N LEU A 62 18.80 1.54 -2.05
CA LEU A 62 17.58 0.87 -1.62
C LEU A 62 16.81 0.42 -2.86
N SER A 63 16.56 -0.88 -2.99
CA SER A 63 15.72 -1.44 -4.03
C SER A 63 14.38 -1.86 -3.44
N LEU A 64 13.29 -1.45 -4.06
CA LEU A 64 11.93 -1.67 -3.61
C LEU A 64 11.08 -2.34 -4.69
N MET A 65 10.13 -3.17 -4.27
CA MET A 65 9.10 -3.71 -5.15
C MET A 65 7.79 -3.95 -4.38
N LEU A 66 6.73 -3.26 -4.80
CA LEU A 66 5.43 -3.28 -4.13
C LEU A 66 4.47 -4.32 -4.75
N ALA A 67 3.81 -5.11 -3.90
CA ALA A 67 2.66 -5.95 -4.24
C ALA A 67 1.55 -5.78 -3.20
N GLY A 68 0.55 -4.96 -3.52
CA GLY A 68 -0.56 -4.71 -2.59
C GLY A 68 -0.08 -4.00 -1.33
N ASP A 69 -0.21 -4.67 -0.19
CA ASP A 69 0.22 -4.21 1.14
C ASP A 69 1.64 -4.68 1.51
N ALA A 70 2.31 -5.45 0.65
CA ALA A 70 3.65 -5.96 0.90
C ALA A 70 4.71 -5.22 0.08
N LEU A 71 5.68 -4.61 0.77
CA LEU A 71 6.83 -3.94 0.18
C LEU A 71 8.07 -4.83 0.34
N SER A 72 8.51 -5.45 -0.75
CA SER A 72 9.80 -6.13 -0.77
C SER A 72 10.92 -5.12 -0.84
N PHE A 73 11.97 -5.29 -0.03
CA PHE A 73 13.12 -4.39 -0.01
C PHE A 73 14.45 -5.15 -0.01
N ALA A 74 15.45 -4.52 -0.60
CA ALA A 74 16.86 -4.79 -0.35
C ALA A 74 17.58 -3.47 -0.16
N TYR A 75 18.53 -3.43 0.75
CA TYR A 75 19.28 -2.24 1.10
C TYR A 75 20.75 -2.60 1.24
N SER A 76 21.63 -1.73 0.76
CA SER A 76 23.06 -1.77 1.06
C SER A 76 23.64 -0.37 1.16
N ALA A 77 24.46 -0.14 2.17
CA ALA A 77 25.15 1.11 2.41
C ALA A 77 26.55 0.90 3.00
N VAL A 78 27.38 1.92 2.86
CA VAL A 78 28.67 2.00 3.56
C VAL A 78 28.45 2.68 4.91
N PHE A 79 28.92 2.06 5.98
CA PHE A 79 28.79 2.54 7.35
C PHE A 79 30.15 2.71 8.04
N GLY A 80 30.24 3.80 8.82
CA GLY A 80 31.38 4.11 9.69
C GLY A 80 32.62 4.62 8.94
N SER A 81 33.58 5.16 9.72
CA SER A 81 34.84 5.70 9.19
C SER A 81 35.78 4.64 8.59
N THR A 82 35.48 3.37 8.84
CA THR A 82 36.24 2.19 8.38
C THR A 82 35.63 1.53 7.14
N GLY A 83 34.48 2.03 6.65
CA GLY A 83 33.89 1.56 5.39
C GLY A 83 33.28 0.16 5.46
N HIS A 84 32.67 -0.21 6.58
CA HIS A 84 31.97 -1.50 6.68
C HIS A 84 30.72 -1.50 5.79
N LEU A 85 30.40 -2.64 5.19
CA LEU A 85 29.16 -2.82 4.45
C LEU A 85 28.03 -3.15 5.41
N CYS A 86 26.88 -2.54 5.21
CA CYS A 86 25.65 -2.86 5.91
C CYS A 86 24.59 -3.17 4.86
N ASP A 87 23.95 -4.32 4.99
CA ASP A 87 22.91 -4.76 4.06
C ASP A 87 21.75 -5.44 4.76
N GLY A 88 20.63 -5.54 4.04
CA GLY A 88 19.42 -6.18 4.53
C GLY A 88 18.44 -6.44 3.41
N ALA A 89 17.68 -7.52 3.49
CA ALA A 89 16.63 -7.84 2.55
C ALA A 89 15.45 -8.49 3.27
N GLY A 90 14.23 -8.13 2.86
CA GLY A 90 13.02 -8.65 3.50
C GLY A 90 11.74 -8.12 2.87
N VAL A 91 10.64 -8.30 3.61
CA VAL A 91 9.31 -7.82 3.22
C VAL A 91 8.71 -7.03 4.38
N ALA A 92 8.36 -5.77 4.11
CA ALA A 92 7.67 -4.90 5.03
C ALA A 92 6.15 -4.90 4.73
N GLY A 93 5.32 -4.86 5.77
CA GLY A 93 3.86 -4.79 5.64
C GLY A 93 3.34 -3.36 5.80
N LEU A 94 2.34 -2.97 5.01
CA LEU A 94 1.68 -1.67 5.11
C LEU A 94 0.98 -1.52 6.47
N VAL A 95 1.27 -0.44 7.18
CA VAL A 95 0.64 -0.11 8.47
C VAL A 95 -0.18 1.17 8.43
N GLY A 96 0.10 2.06 7.48
CA GLY A 96 -0.56 3.35 7.32
C GLY A 96 -0.11 4.01 6.02
N ASN A 97 -0.70 5.15 5.65
CA ASN A 97 -0.53 5.79 4.34
C ASN A 97 0.95 5.96 3.94
N GLY A 98 1.43 5.07 3.07
CA GLY A 98 2.84 5.05 2.62
C GLY A 98 3.85 4.58 3.65
N GLU A 99 3.44 4.10 4.82
CA GLU A 99 4.31 3.58 5.86
C GLU A 99 4.26 2.05 5.91
N TYR A 100 5.41 1.42 5.73
CA TYR A 100 5.59 -0.03 5.73
C TYR A 100 6.57 -0.42 6.82
N HIS A 101 6.22 -1.41 7.63
CA HIS A 101 7.06 -1.89 8.74
C HIS A 101 7.64 -3.26 8.42
N TYR A 102 8.96 -3.36 8.54
CA TYR A 102 9.68 -4.62 8.61
C TYR A 102 10.02 -4.91 10.07
N VAL A 103 9.65 -6.09 10.55
CA VAL A 103 9.83 -6.51 11.95
C VAL A 103 10.65 -7.78 11.97
N ASP A 104 11.66 -7.81 12.83
CA ASP A 104 12.39 -9.04 13.16
C ASP A 104 12.72 -9.13 14.65
N GLY A 105 13.61 -10.04 15.02
CA GLY A 105 13.95 -10.30 16.42
C GLY A 105 14.71 -9.16 17.13
N GLN A 106 15.22 -8.16 16.40
CA GLN A 106 15.97 -7.04 16.98
C GLN A 106 15.12 -5.78 17.12
N GLY A 107 14.15 -5.56 16.23
CA GLY A 107 13.32 -4.37 16.24
C GLY A 107 12.46 -4.21 14.99
N THR A 108 12.03 -2.96 14.79
CA THR A 108 11.16 -2.57 13.67
C THR A 108 11.77 -1.41 12.89
N VAL A 109 11.87 -1.60 11.58
CA VAL A 109 12.26 -0.58 10.61
C VAL A 109 11.05 -0.16 9.79
N ALA A 110 10.78 1.15 9.77
CA ALA A 110 9.75 1.77 8.96
C ALA A 110 10.34 2.35 7.66
N PHE A 111 9.66 2.07 6.55
CA PHE A 111 9.83 2.74 5.27
C PHE A 111 8.65 3.69 5.08
N ARG A 112 8.91 4.99 5.08
CA ARG A 112 7.92 6.02 4.77
C ARG A 112 8.09 6.49 3.34
N VAL A 113 7.02 6.38 2.56
CA VAL A 113 6.97 6.69 1.14
C VAL A 113 6.02 7.85 0.94
N ASP A 114 6.52 8.91 0.33
CA ASP A 114 5.72 10.07 -0.07
C ASP A 114 6.16 10.60 -1.45
N GLU A 115 5.67 11.78 -1.82
CA GLU A 115 6.01 12.41 -3.10
C GLU A 115 7.50 12.78 -3.18
N SER A 116 8.12 13.12 -2.04
CA SER A 116 9.53 13.52 -1.95
C SER A 116 10.51 12.35 -2.08
N GLY A 117 10.07 11.15 -1.68
CA GLY A 117 10.81 9.91 -1.88
C GLY A 117 10.58 8.89 -0.78
N VAL A 118 11.66 8.27 -0.31
CA VAL A 118 11.62 7.20 0.70
C VAL A 118 12.49 7.56 1.90
N LYS A 119 11.95 7.41 3.10
CA LYS A 119 12.68 7.59 4.36
C LYS A 119 12.68 6.31 5.19
N MET A 120 13.85 5.92 5.66
CA MET A 120 14.05 4.76 6.53
C MET A 120 14.30 5.19 7.97
N LEU A 121 13.57 4.58 8.91
CA LEU A 121 13.60 4.93 10.32
C LEU A 121 13.48 3.68 11.19
N THR A 122 14.24 3.60 12.27
CA THR A 122 13.95 2.65 13.36
C THR A 122 12.82 3.21 14.20
N VAL A 123 11.77 2.42 14.39
CA VAL A 123 10.58 2.84 15.17
C VAL A 123 10.40 2.03 16.45
N ASP A 124 11.06 0.89 16.57
CA ASP A 124 11.14 0.10 17.80
C ASP A 124 12.41 -0.75 17.82
N GLY A 125 12.95 -1.03 19.00
CA GLY A 125 14.15 -1.86 19.19
C GLY A 125 15.41 -1.32 18.51
N ILE A 126 16.23 -2.23 18.00
CA ILE A 126 17.47 -1.94 17.25
C ILE A 126 17.26 -2.32 15.78
N ALA A 127 17.75 -1.47 14.89
CA ALA A 127 17.82 -1.79 13.47
C ALA A 127 18.63 -3.06 13.23
N SER A 128 18.02 -4.07 12.61
CA SER A 128 18.69 -5.31 12.26
C SER A 128 19.72 -5.20 11.13
N PHE A 129 19.74 -4.07 10.43
CA PHE A 129 20.77 -3.69 9.47
C PHE A 129 21.11 -2.20 9.65
N CYS A 130 22.39 -1.85 9.63
CA CYS A 130 22.91 -0.58 10.19
C CYS A 130 22.61 0.71 9.38
N GLY A 131 21.53 0.74 8.59
CA GLY A 131 21.03 1.94 7.90
C GLY A 131 19.77 2.54 8.51
N ALA A 132 19.02 1.75 9.29
CA ALA A 132 17.89 2.27 10.03
C ALA A 132 18.41 2.98 11.29
N TYR A 133 18.44 4.32 11.19
CA TYR A 133 18.77 5.25 12.27
C TYR A 133 20.22 5.28 12.79
N TRP A 134 21.22 5.31 11.90
CA TRP A 134 22.14 6.45 11.90
C TRP A 134 22.82 6.66 10.53
N PRO A 135 22.61 7.82 9.88
CA PRO A 135 21.72 8.91 10.31
C PRO A 135 20.23 8.63 10.04
N GLY A 136 19.88 7.45 9.53
CA GLY A 136 18.57 7.20 8.92
C GLY A 136 18.60 7.70 7.48
N ASP A 137 18.45 6.78 6.53
CA ASP A 137 18.60 7.14 5.12
C ASP A 137 17.33 7.75 4.54
N THR A 138 17.54 8.84 3.80
CA THR A 138 16.53 9.47 2.97
C THR A 138 16.96 9.39 1.52
N PHE A 139 16.04 8.95 0.69
CA PHE A 139 16.22 8.82 -0.75
C PHE A 139 15.29 9.79 -1.44
N SER A 140 15.84 10.74 -2.19
CA SER A 140 15.04 11.67 -2.99
C SER A 140 14.72 11.07 -4.36
N ARG A 141 13.78 11.70 -5.06
CA ARG A 141 13.45 11.38 -6.46
C ARG A 141 14.62 11.56 -7.42
N ASP A 142 15.63 12.37 -7.10
CA ASP A 142 16.77 12.60 -8.00
C ASP A 142 17.62 11.34 -8.18
N GLY A 143 17.67 10.47 -7.17
CA GLY A 143 18.36 9.18 -7.21
C GLY A 143 17.45 8.00 -7.57
N TYR A 144 16.22 8.26 -8.03
CA TYR A 144 15.25 7.21 -8.34
C TYR A 144 15.39 6.69 -9.76
N GLU A 145 15.40 5.36 -9.89
CA GLU A 145 15.38 4.62 -11.15
C GLU A 145 14.18 3.68 -11.17
N ALA A 146 13.31 3.86 -12.16
CA ALA A 146 12.09 3.07 -12.29
C ALA A 146 12.40 1.60 -12.65
N PRO A 147 11.51 0.65 -12.30
CA PRO A 147 11.66 -0.74 -12.71
C PRO A 147 11.68 -0.89 -14.23
N THR A 148 12.63 -1.68 -14.73
CA THR A 148 12.74 -2.01 -16.14
C THR A 148 11.72 -3.08 -16.51
N ARG A 149 11.19 -3.05 -17.74
CA ARG A 149 10.33 -4.14 -18.24
C ARG A 149 11.17 -5.23 -18.87
N CYS A 150 10.97 -6.46 -18.41
CA CYS A 150 11.68 -7.63 -18.89
C CYS A 150 10.72 -8.69 -19.45
N THR A 151 11.23 -9.53 -20.32
CA THR A 151 10.55 -10.71 -20.84
C THR A 151 11.16 -11.95 -20.21
N VAL A 152 10.33 -12.89 -19.77
CA VAL A 152 10.80 -14.19 -19.31
C VAL A 152 11.24 -15.03 -20.51
N ILE A 153 12.48 -15.49 -20.51
CA ILE A 153 13.07 -16.26 -21.62
C ILE A 153 13.14 -17.76 -21.34
N ARG A 154 13.07 -18.16 -20.06
CA ARG A 154 13.02 -19.58 -19.68
C ARG A 154 11.61 -20.14 -19.84
N PRO A 155 11.47 -21.45 -20.16
CA PRO A 155 10.15 -22.11 -20.20
C PRO A 155 9.32 -21.88 -18.94
N LYS A 156 9.98 -21.89 -17.78
CA LYS A 156 9.40 -21.63 -16.47
C LYS A 156 10.47 -21.07 -15.52
N ALA A 157 10.12 -20.07 -14.72
CA ALA A 157 10.98 -19.51 -13.69
C ALA A 157 10.20 -19.29 -12.39
N HIS A 158 10.69 -19.84 -11.30
CA HIS A 158 10.07 -19.73 -9.98
C HIS A 158 10.53 -18.46 -9.26
N PHE A 159 9.59 -17.80 -8.58
CA PHE A 159 9.92 -16.74 -7.63
C PHE A 159 10.61 -17.35 -6.42
N HIS A 160 11.54 -16.62 -5.82
CA HIS A 160 12.14 -16.95 -4.54
C HIS A 160 11.72 -15.93 -3.48
N VAL A 161 11.82 -16.33 -2.21
CA VAL A 161 11.57 -15.47 -1.05
C VAL A 161 12.61 -14.35 -1.02
N VAL A 162 12.17 -13.14 -0.69
CA VAL A 162 13.05 -11.99 -0.47
C VAL A 162 13.65 -12.13 0.92
N MET A 163 14.88 -12.60 0.98
CA MET A 163 15.63 -12.86 2.22
C MET A 163 17.13 -12.88 1.91
N PRO A 164 18.00 -12.77 2.93
CA PRO A 164 19.43 -13.04 2.76
C PRO A 164 19.68 -14.42 2.14
N PRO A 165 20.74 -14.58 1.33
CA PRO A 165 20.97 -15.80 0.58
C PRO A 165 21.35 -16.99 1.47
N PRO A 166 21.09 -18.24 1.03
CA PRO A 166 20.42 -18.58 -0.23
C PRO A 166 18.88 -18.42 -0.13
N PRO A 167 18.23 -17.77 -1.12
CA PRO A 167 16.79 -17.54 -1.05
C PRO A 167 16.00 -18.83 -1.33
N VAL A 168 14.88 -19.00 -0.63
CA VAL A 168 14.03 -20.19 -0.76
C VAL A 168 13.10 -20.08 -1.97
N GLU A 169 13.06 -21.11 -2.80
CA GLU A 169 12.14 -21.19 -3.95
C GLU A 169 10.66 -21.22 -3.49
N ARG A 170 9.79 -20.52 -4.21
CA ARG A 170 8.34 -20.50 -3.99
C ARG A 170 7.61 -21.28 -5.08
N LYS A 171 6.39 -21.71 -4.77
CA LYS A 171 5.49 -22.34 -5.75
C LYS A 171 5.04 -21.39 -6.86
N ALA A 172 5.07 -20.08 -6.64
CA ALA A 172 4.70 -19.08 -7.64
C ALA A 172 5.76 -19.01 -8.74
N TYR A 173 5.34 -18.89 -10.00
CA TYR A 173 6.23 -18.88 -11.16
C TYR A 173 5.67 -18.00 -12.28
N VAL A 174 6.54 -17.69 -13.22
CA VAL A 174 6.22 -17.11 -14.53
C VAL A 174 6.68 -18.05 -15.64
N LEU A 175 6.09 -17.91 -16.82
CA LEU A 175 6.35 -18.72 -18.00
C LEU A 175 7.04 -17.90 -19.09
N GLN A 176 7.66 -18.57 -20.04
CA GLN A 176 8.28 -17.93 -21.19
C GLN A 176 7.30 -16.99 -21.91
N GLY A 177 7.77 -15.78 -22.24
CA GLY A 177 6.98 -14.74 -22.88
C GLY A 177 6.22 -13.84 -21.90
N ASP A 178 6.09 -14.22 -20.63
CA ASP A 178 5.52 -13.34 -19.60
C ASP A 178 6.34 -12.05 -19.48
N ARG A 179 5.64 -10.96 -19.19
CA ARG A 179 6.24 -9.65 -18.94
C ARG A 179 6.28 -9.39 -17.44
N VAL A 180 7.45 -9.00 -16.95
CA VAL A 180 7.66 -8.61 -15.56
C VAL A 180 8.28 -7.23 -15.50
N GLU A 181 8.03 -6.50 -14.42
CA GLU A 181 8.83 -5.35 -14.04
C GLU A 181 9.96 -5.84 -13.13
N ALA A 182 11.19 -5.37 -13.33
CA ALA A 182 12.35 -5.79 -12.56
C ALA A 182 13.15 -4.61 -12.03
N ALA A 183 13.72 -4.77 -10.84
CA ALA A 183 14.68 -3.84 -10.26
C ALA A 183 15.91 -4.61 -9.76
N PRO A 184 17.12 -4.03 -9.81
CA PRO A 184 18.31 -4.69 -9.27
C PRO A 184 18.14 -4.98 -7.78
N THR A 185 18.73 -6.06 -7.29
CA THR A 185 18.92 -6.29 -5.85
C THR A 185 20.26 -5.70 -5.40
N CYS A 186 20.29 -5.12 -4.20
CA CYS A 186 21.48 -4.48 -3.62
C CYS A 186 21.79 -5.07 -2.24
N PHE A 187 22.11 -6.37 -2.15
CA PHE A 187 22.53 -7.04 -0.92
C PHE A 187 23.55 -8.14 -1.24
N GLU A 188 24.31 -8.58 -0.24
CA GLU A 188 25.34 -9.61 -0.40
C GLU A 188 24.74 -10.91 -0.94
N GLY A 189 25.38 -11.50 -1.95
CA GLY A 189 24.91 -12.71 -2.64
C GLY A 189 23.62 -12.55 -3.45
N GLY A 190 23.05 -11.34 -3.54
CA GLY A 190 21.88 -11.04 -4.37
C GLY A 190 22.15 -10.98 -5.88
N ALA A 191 23.41 -10.89 -6.31
CA ALA A 191 23.79 -10.68 -7.71
C ALA A 191 23.12 -11.63 -8.75
N PRO A 192 22.90 -12.93 -8.47
CA PRO A 192 22.21 -13.84 -9.39
C PRO A 192 20.72 -13.56 -9.56
N TYR A 193 20.14 -12.68 -8.74
CA TYR A 193 18.71 -12.41 -8.68
C TYR A 193 18.40 -10.95 -9.03
N VAL A 194 17.12 -10.71 -9.29
CA VAL A 194 16.51 -9.38 -9.36
C VAL A 194 15.20 -9.39 -8.58
N PHE A 195 14.77 -8.23 -8.07
CA PHE A 195 13.38 -8.06 -7.73
C PHE A 195 12.57 -8.13 -9.01
N ALA A 196 11.50 -8.92 -8.99
CA ALA A 196 10.57 -9.00 -10.10
C ALA A 196 9.14 -8.88 -9.61
N ARG A 197 8.33 -8.20 -10.41
CA ARG A 197 6.89 -8.05 -10.23
C ARG A 197 6.18 -8.53 -11.48
N PHE A 198 5.35 -9.55 -11.30
CA PHE A 198 4.42 -10.02 -12.31
C PHE A 198 3.00 -9.55 -11.98
N LYS A 199 2.40 -8.79 -12.89
CA LYS A 199 1.01 -8.32 -12.79
C LYS A 199 0.12 -9.23 -13.63
N GLY A 200 -0.39 -10.28 -13.03
CA GLY A 200 -1.24 -11.26 -13.69
C GLY A 200 -2.74 -10.96 -13.55
N PRO A 201 -3.61 -11.71 -14.24
CA PRO A 201 -5.06 -11.50 -14.20
C PRO A 201 -5.70 -11.67 -12.81
N ARG A 202 -5.07 -12.47 -11.95
CA ARG A 202 -5.58 -12.81 -10.61
C ARG A 202 -4.93 -12.00 -9.47
N GLY A 203 -3.97 -11.13 -9.80
CA GLY A 203 -3.24 -10.35 -8.81
C GLY A 203 -1.77 -10.15 -9.16
N THR A 204 -1.07 -9.51 -8.23
CA THR A 204 0.36 -9.18 -8.39
C THR A 204 1.21 -10.14 -7.57
N THR A 205 2.25 -10.69 -8.19
CA THR A 205 3.26 -11.50 -7.51
C THR A 205 4.58 -10.76 -7.51
N VAL A 206 5.20 -10.62 -6.35
CA VAL A 206 6.54 -10.06 -6.18
C VAL A 206 7.43 -11.08 -5.47
N GLY A 207 8.70 -11.08 -5.85
CA GLY A 207 9.75 -11.85 -5.21
C GLY A 207 11.05 -11.70 -5.97
N LEU A 208 11.97 -12.63 -5.74
CA LEU A 208 13.22 -12.71 -6.50
C LEU A 208 13.05 -13.63 -7.72
N LEU A 209 13.50 -13.20 -8.89
CA LEU A 209 13.69 -14.08 -10.05
C LEU A 209 15.17 -14.21 -10.39
N PRO A 210 15.62 -15.37 -10.88
CA PRO A 210 16.96 -15.49 -11.45
C PRO A 210 17.13 -14.47 -12.58
N ARG A 211 18.23 -13.73 -12.54
CA ARG A 211 18.54 -12.70 -13.56
C ARG A 211 18.63 -13.31 -14.96
N ASP A 212 19.20 -14.50 -15.06
CA ASP A 212 19.36 -15.27 -16.29
C ASP A 212 18.05 -15.91 -16.81
N ALA A 213 16.94 -15.70 -16.13
CA ALA A 213 15.60 -16.05 -16.61
C ALA A 213 14.94 -14.92 -17.40
N LEU A 214 15.56 -13.73 -17.45
CA LEU A 214 14.97 -12.50 -17.96
C LEU A 214 15.82 -11.86 -19.05
N GLU A 215 15.14 -11.29 -20.04
CA GLU A 215 15.71 -10.35 -21.01
C GLU A 215 15.07 -8.97 -20.79
N CYS A 216 15.86 -8.03 -20.29
CA CYS A 216 15.41 -6.68 -19.99
C CYS A 216 15.83 -5.72 -21.12
N ARG A 217 14.91 -4.84 -21.52
CA ARG A 217 15.24 -3.77 -22.47
C ARG A 217 15.51 -2.51 -21.69
N GLU A 218 16.74 -2.00 -21.79
CA GLU A 218 17.12 -0.67 -21.29
C GLU A 218 16.34 0.43 -22.03
#